data_AF-A0A814YQV4-F1
#
_entry.id   AF-A0A814YQV4-F1
#
_cell.length_a   1.000
_cell.length_b   1.000
_cell.length_c   1.000
_cell.angle_alpha   90.00
_cell.angle_beta   90.00
_cell.angle_gamma   90.00
#
_symmetry.space_group_name_H-M   'P 1'
#
loop_
_entity.id
_entity.type
_entity.pdbx_description
1 polymer ?
#
loop_
_entity_poly.entity_id
_entity_poly.type
_entity_poly.pdbx_seq_one_letter_code
_entity_poly.pdbx_strand_id
1 'polypeptide(L)'
;MVLNSIEKSQIKYQNYTDQRSIIIHSQVVQIDQLHKYKILNIIPSFFEAHTFYWGDWHRTEILGKQRAKFISPLRYVYDKQMRFSIHSDAPIIPPGHMFLIWAAVNRQTRSGIILGEDQCITAFEALKACTINAAYQYFEENIKGSITLNKYADLTILSENSIKVDSNKIKDIVVLQTIKEGKTIFLKETNYASKYSFTVVILLSCLVSYIILILFFRKE
;
A
#
# COMPACT_ATOMS: atom_id res chain seq x y z
N MET A 1 1.90 23.45 12.70
CA MET A 1 1.04 24.24 11.80
C MET A 1 -0.16 23.43 11.31
N VAL A 2 0.03 22.38 10.50
CA VAL A 2 -1.10 21.58 9.93
C VAL A 2 -1.97 20.90 11.00
N LEU A 3 -1.37 20.21 11.98
CA LEU A 3 -2.15 19.47 12.99
C LEU A 3 -3.06 20.37 13.82
N ASN A 4 -2.56 21.52 14.24
CA ASN A 4 -3.35 22.50 14.99
C ASN A 4 -4.51 23.04 14.14
N SER A 5 -4.34 23.16 12.82
CA SER A 5 -5.42 23.57 11.91
C SER A 5 -6.50 22.50 11.80
N ILE A 6 -6.12 21.22 11.70
CA ILE A 6 -7.07 20.09 11.69
C ILE A 6 -7.85 20.04 13.00
N GLU A 7 -7.15 20.13 14.14
CA GLU A 7 -7.76 20.16 15.46
C GLU A 7 -8.77 21.31 15.61
N LYS A 8 -8.37 22.55 15.24
CA LYS A 8 -9.27 23.71 15.25
C LYS A 8 -10.47 23.53 14.32
N SER A 9 -10.27 22.90 13.15
CA SER A 9 -11.36 22.59 12.22
C SER A 9 -12.35 21.61 12.83
N GLN A 10 -11.87 20.53 13.46
CA GLN A 10 -12.73 19.54 14.14
C GLN A 10 -13.51 20.17 15.31
N ILE A 11 -12.89 21.07 16.07
CA ILE A 11 -13.56 21.82 17.14
C ILE A 11 -14.63 22.78 16.59
N LYS A 12 -14.38 23.43 15.46
CA LYS A 12 -15.32 24.38 14.85
C LYS A 12 -16.49 23.69 14.16
N TYR A 13 -16.23 22.54 13.53
CA TYR A 13 -17.19 21.79 12.71
C TYR A 13 -17.54 20.43 13.33
N GLN A 14 -17.93 20.42 14.61
CA GLN A 14 -18.17 19.19 15.39
C GLN A 14 -19.27 18.29 14.80
N ASN A 15 -20.19 18.86 14.02
CA ASN A 15 -21.26 18.11 13.35
C ASN A 15 -20.76 17.30 12.14
N TYR A 16 -19.54 17.55 11.66
CA TYR A 16 -18.93 16.82 10.56
C TYR A 16 -17.91 15.82 11.11
N THR A 17 -18.38 14.61 11.40
CA THR A 17 -17.66 13.61 12.20
C THR A 17 -16.76 12.68 11.38
N ASP A 18 -17.04 12.49 10.09
CA ASP A 18 -16.24 11.64 9.19
C ASP A 18 -15.46 12.50 8.18
N GLN A 19 -14.43 13.19 8.67
CA GLN A 19 -13.63 14.11 7.83
C GLN A 19 -12.54 13.42 7.01
N ARG A 20 -12.09 12.24 7.45
CA ARG A 20 -10.98 11.45 6.87
C ARG A 20 -9.79 12.31 6.46
N SER A 21 -9.33 13.19 7.36
CA SER A 21 -8.20 14.08 7.08
C SER A 21 -6.96 13.28 6.71
N ILE A 22 -6.36 13.58 5.56
CA ILE A 22 -5.18 12.89 5.05
C ILE A 22 -3.99 13.84 5.04
N ILE A 23 -2.84 13.36 5.51
CA ILE A 23 -1.57 14.06 5.32
C ILE A 23 -0.73 13.24 4.34
N ILE A 24 -0.37 13.88 3.23
CA ILE A 24 0.40 13.27 2.15
C ILE A 24 1.90 13.28 2.50
N HIS A 25 2.60 12.26 2.02
CA HIS A 25 3.97 11.88 2.33
C HIS A 25 4.21 11.43 3.77
N SER A 26 3.84 12.24 4.77
CA SER A 26 4.13 12.02 6.20
C SER A 26 5.55 11.50 6.47
N GLN A 27 6.52 11.86 5.62
CA GLN A 27 7.76 11.11 5.47
C GLN A 27 8.62 11.15 6.72
N VAL A 28 8.75 12.32 7.35
CA VAL A 28 9.61 12.54 8.52
C VAL A 28 8.78 12.78 9.78
N VAL A 29 7.57 12.24 9.81
CA VAL A 29 6.65 12.38 10.94
C VAL A 29 7.27 11.82 12.22
N GLN A 30 7.12 12.56 13.32
CA GLN A 30 7.65 12.16 14.63
C GLN A 30 6.62 11.37 15.44
N ILE A 31 7.08 10.66 16.47
CA ILE A 31 6.23 9.81 17.33
C ILE A 31 5.12 10.63 18.00
N ASP A 32 5.44 11.78 18.58
CA ASP A 32 4.47 12.70 19.21
C ASP A 32 3.41 13.18 18.20
N GLN A 33 3.81 13.39 16.94
CA GLN A 33 2.90 13.74 15.86
C GLN A 33 2.00 12.56 15.48
N LEU A 34 2.53 11.34 15.40
CA LEU A 34 1.72 10.14 15.16
C LEU A 34 0.70 9.88 16.28
N HIS A 35 1.05 10.21 17.53
CA HIS A 35 0.07 10.20 18.63
C HIS A 35 -1.08 11.18 18.38
N LYS A 36 -0.77 12.40 17.94
CA LYS A 36 -1.81 13.37 17.54
C LYS A 36 -2.61 12.90 16.34
N TYR A 37 -1.98 12.25 15.35
CA TYR A 37 -2.71 11.68 14.21
C TYR A 37 -3.76 10.67 14.68
N LYS A 38 -3.40 9.80 15.63
CA LYS A 38 -4.34 8.83 16.20
C LYS A 38 -5.51 9.50 16.93
N ILE A 39 -5.23 10.52 17.75
CA ILE A 39 -6.27 11.27 18.48
C ILE A 39 -7.23 11.98 17.50
N LEU A 40 -6.68 12.60 16.46
CA LEU A 40 -7.43 13.38 15.48
C LEU A 40 -7.99 12.54 14.31
N ASN A 41 -7.82 11.20 14.36
CA ASN A 41 -8.19 10.27 13.29
C ASN A 41 -7.64 10.68 11.89
N ILE A 42 -6.40 11.17 11.86
CA ILE A 42 -5.69 11.54 10.63
C ILE A 42 -5.10 10.27 9.99
N ILE A 43 -5.28 10.14 8.68
CA ILE A 43 -4.80 9.01 7.89
C ILE A 43 -3.51 9.44 7.16
N PRO A 44 -2.33 8.96 7.55
CA PRO A 44 -1.12 9.23 6.79
C PRO A 44 -1.15 8.48 5.45
N SER A 45 -0.67 9.15 4.40
CA SER A 45 -0.39 8.55 3.10
C SER A 45 1.12 8.65 2.87
N PHE A 46 1.81 7.51 2.81
CA PHE A 46 3.27 7.48 2.76
C PHE A 46 3.80 7.29 1.35
N PHE A 47 4.79 8.10 0.98
CA PHE A 47 5.56 7.85 -0.24
C PHE A 47 6.66 6.83 0.06
N GLU A 48 6.31 5.55 0.06
CA GLU A 48 7.19 4.51 0.60
C GLU A 48 8.45 4.25 -0.24
N ALA A 49 8.40 4.51 -1.55
CA ALA A 49 9.55 4.38 -2.43
C ALA A 49 10.70 5.34 -2.08
N HIS A 50 10.49 6.31 -1.18
CA HIS A 50 11.56 7.12 -0.61
C HIS A 50 12.68 6.30 0.04
N THR A 51 12.36 5.14 0.64
CA THR A 51 13.37 4.24 1.21
C THR A 51 14.37 3.76 0.15
N PHE A 52 13.89 3.45 -1.06
CA PHE A 52 14.74 3.05 -2.17
C PHE A 52 15.46 4.23 -2.81
N TYR A 53 14.72 5.22 -3.31
CA TYR A 53 15.28 6.27 -4.18
C TYR A 53 16.13 7.29 -3.40
N TRP A 54 15.74 7.66 -2.19
CA TRP A 54 16.40 8.69 -1.38
C TRP A 54 16.93 8.19 -0.03
N GLY A 55 16.75 6.91 0.30
CA GLY A 55 17.17 6.37 1.60
C GLY A 55 18.67 6.53 1.87
N ASP A 56 19.50 6.37 0.85
CA ASP A 56 20.95 6.64 0.94
C ASP A 56 21.24 8.11 1.25
N TRP A 57 20.64 9.03 0.49
CA TRP A 57 20.80 10.48 0.67
C TRP A 57 20.30 10.96 2.03
N HIS A 58 19.16 10.46 2.50
CA HIS A 58 18.66 10.74 3.84
C HIS A 58 19.62 10.25 4.93
N ARG A 59 20.23 9.08 4.73
CA ARG A 59 21.16 8.49 5.69
C ARG A 59 22.46 9.27 5.79
N THR A 60 23.03 9.73 4.67
CA THR A 60 24.38 10.31 4.62
C THR A 60 24.40 11.83 4.66
N GLU A 61 23.45 12.51 3.99
CA GLU A 61 23.54 13.97 3.78
C GLU A 61 22.50 14.78 4.57
N ILE A 62 21.26 14.27 4.72
CA ILE A 62 20.14 15.12 5.19
C ILE A 62 19.71 14.84 6.62
N LEU A 63 19.39 13.60 6.96
CA LEU A 63 18.75 13.24 8.23
C LEU A 63 19.72 12.57 9.20
N GLY A 64 20.78 11.97 8.67
CA GLY A 64 21.67 11.09 9.40
C GLY A 64 21.04 9.71 9.65
N LYS A 65 21.88 8.76 10.06
CA LYS A 65 21.50 7.34 10.18
C LYS A 65 20.28 7.08 11.06
N GLN A 66 20.14 7.77 12.18
CA GLN A 66 19.08 7.47 13.16
C GLN A 66 17.71 7.91 12.66
N ARG A 67 17.58 9.16 12.18
CA ARG A 67 16.30 9.67 11.67
C ARG A 67 15.92 9.02 10.34
N ALA A 68 16.89 8.69 9.50
CA ALA A 68 16.62 8.05 8.22
C ALA A 68 15.93 6.68 8.37
N LYS A 69 16.24 5.91 9.43
CA LYS A 69 15.57 4.61 9.70
C LYS A 69 14.06 4.75 9.90
N PHE A 70 13.62 5.88 10.43
CA PHE A 70 12.22 6.13 10.79
C PHE A 70 11.44 6.90 9.72
N ILE A 71 11.98 7.09 8.51
CA ILE A 71 11.18 7.70 7.44
C ILE A 71 10.04 6.77 7.04
N SER A 72 8.85 7.32 6.81
CA SER A 72 7.65 6.55 6.46
C SER A 72 7.46 5.32 7.39
N PRO A 73 7.18 5.52 8.69
CA PRO A 73 7.24 4.44 9.70
C PRO A 73 6.00 3.53 9.65
N LEU A 74 5.91 2.67 8.63
CA LEU A 74 4.73 1.85 8.34
C LEU A 74 4.37 0.87 9.47
N ARG A 75 5.35 0.13 10.01
CA ARG A 75 5.12 -0.80 11.12
C ARG A 75 4.59 -0.08 12.36
N TYR A 76 5.18 1.06 12.72
CA TYR A 76 4.71 1.83 13.87
C TYR A 76 3.22 2.19 13.74
N VAL A 77 2.82 2.71 12.57
CA VAL A 77 1.42 3.11 12.31
C VAL A 77 0.50 1.89 12.30
N TYR A 78 0.95 0.78 11.70
CA TYR A 78 0.22 -0.48 11.69
C TYR A 78 -0.03 -1.02 13.11
N ASP A 79 1.00 -1.10 13.95
CA ASP A 79 0.91 -1.65 15.31
C ASP A 79 0.04 -0.77 16.23
N LYS A 80 -0.05 0.53 15.93
CA LYS A 80 -0.99 1.45 16.60
C LYS A 80 -2.42 1.33 16.07
N GLN A 81 -2.70 0.40 15.16
CA GLN A 81 -4.00 0.16 14.53
C GLN A 81 -4.52 1.41 13.81
N MET A 82 -3.62 2.23 13.29
CA MET A 82 -3.96 3.39 12.50
C MET A 82 -4.09 2.97 11.04
N ARG A 83 -5.08 3.53 10.35
CA ARG A 83 -5.20 3.34 8.90
C ARG A 83 -4.15 4.19 8.20
N PHE A 84 -3.54 3.66 7.15
CA PHE A 84 -2.61 4.37 6.29
C PHE A 84 -2.70 3.88 4.86
N SER A 85 -2.28 4.72 3.91
CA SER A 85 -2.05 4.31 2.53
C SER A 85 -0.57 4.50 2.15
N ILE A 86 -0.18 3.90 1.03
CA ILE A 86 1.10 4.15 0.39
C ILE A 86 0.86 4.60 -1.05
N HIS A 87 1.67 5.52 -1.56
CA HIS A 87 1.54 6.07 -2.90
C HIS A 87 2.89 6.16 -3.62
N SER A 88 2.86 6.25 -4.95
CA SER A 88 4.06 6.43 -5.77
C SER A 88 4.35 7.89 -6.12
N ASP A 89 3.42 8.81 -5.86
CA ASP A 89 3.59 10.23 -6.21
C ASP A 89 3.95 10.45 -7.69
N ALA A 90 3.31 9.72 -8.60
CA ALA A 90 3.58 9.88 -10.03
C ALA A 90 3.24 11.33 -10.47
N PRO A 91 4.07 11.98 -11.30
CA PRO A 91 5.17 11.42 -12.08
C PRO A 91 6.57 11.51 -11.43
N ILE A 92 6.69 11.85 -10.14
CA ILE A 92 7.99 11.97 -9.46
C ILE A 92 8.79 10.66 -9.56
N ILE A 93 8.11 9.52 -9.44
CA ILE A 93 8.62 8.23 -9.92
C ILE A 93 7.59 7.56 -10.85
N PRO A 94 8.02 6.61 -11.70
CA PRO A 94 7.10 5.83 -12.51
C PRO A 94 6.06 5.09 -11.66
N PRO A 95 4.79 5.00 -12.09
CA PRO A 95 3.78 4.23 -11.39
C PRO A 95 4.14 2.73 -11.41
N GLY A 96 4.09 2.08 -10.25
CA GLY A 96 4.44 0.67 -10.11
C GLY A 96 4.08 0.10 -8.74
N HIS A 97 2.86 -0.41 -8.60
CA HIS A 97 2.37 -0.89 -7.29
C HIS A 97 3.15 -2.09 -6.74
N MET A 98 3.63 -3.00 -7.60
CA MET A 98 4.47 -4.12 -7.15
C MET A 98 5.82 -3.64 -6.60
N PHE A 99 6.43 -2.64 -7.25
CA PHE A 99 7.62 -1.99 -6.73
C PHE A 99 7.35 -1.25 -5.41
N LEU A 100 6.21 -0.58 -5.28
CA LEU A 100 5.82 0.12 -4.05
C LEU A 100 5.60 -0.85 -2.88
N ILE A 101 4.93 -1.98 -3.12
CA ILE A 101 4.78 -3.06 -2.12
C ILE A 101 6.15 -3.63 -1.76
N TRP A 102 7.00 -3.91 -2.74
CA TRP A 102 8.37 -4.36 -2.50
C TRP A 102 9.16 -3.37 -1.64
N ALA A 103 9.03 -2.07 -1.87
CA ALA A 103 9.69 -1.04 -1.06
C ALA A 103 9.17 -1.04 0.39
N ALA A 104 7.86 -1.22 0.59
CA ALA A 104 7.25 -1.31 1.93
C ALA A 104 7.68 -2.54 2.72
N VAL A 105 7.89 -3.66 2.02
CA VAL A 105 8.24 -4.94 2.64
C VAL A 105 9.75 -5.04 2.93
N ASN A 106 10.58 -4.54 2.03
CA ASN A 106 12.04 -4.74 2.12
C ASN A 106 12.79 -3.51 2.61
N ARG A 107 12.23 -2.30 2.40
CA ARG A 107 12.83 -0.99 2.76
C ARG A 107 14.30 -0.86 2.39
N GLN A 108 14.69 -1.47 1.27
CA GLN A 108 16.05 -1.51 0.79
C GLN A 108 16.40 -0.22 0.05
N THR A 109 17.52 0.42 0.36
CA THR A 109 18.06 1.56 -0.38
C THR A 109 18.70 1.12 -1.70
N ARG A 110 19.01 2.06 -2.59
CA ARG A 110 19.74 1.78 -3.85
C ARG A 110 21.10 1.11 -3.63
N SER A 111 21.80 1.44 -2.56
CA SER A 111 23.07 0.78 -2.19
C SER A 111 22.90 -0.59 -1.52
N GLY A 112 21.67 -1.06 -1.33
CA GLY A 112 21.36 -2.37 -0.76
C GLY A 112 21.18 -2.40 0.75
N ILE A 113 21.21 -1.25 1.44
CA ILE A 113 21.05 -1.17 2.90
C ILE A 113 19.58 -1.26 3.27
N ILE A 114 19.24 -2.03 4.31
CA ILE A 114 17.88 -2.05 4.87
C ILE A 114 17.70 -0.83 5.77
N LEU A 115 16.73 0.04 5.44
CA LEU A 115 16.50 1.28 6.15
C LEU A 115 15.34 1.14 7.15
N GLY A 116 15.69 0.89 8.42
CA GLY A 116 14.68 0.69 9.47
C GLY A 116 13.90 -0.60 9.26
N GLU A 117 14.59 -1.73 9.47
CA GLU A 117 14.02 -3.08 9.35
C GLU A 117 12.79 -3.28 10.26
N ASP A 118 12.79 -2.64 11.42
CA ASP A 118 11.67 -2.59 12.36
C ASP A 118 10.46 -1.82 11.82
N GLN A 119 10.59 -1.12 10.69
CA GLN A 119 9.51 -0.40 10.03
C GLN A 119 8.92 -1.16 8.82
N CYS A 120 9.45 -2.34 8.48
CA CYS A 120 8.92 -3.19 7.42
C CYS A 120 7.52 -3.72 7.74
N ILE A 121 6.68 -3.81 6.71
CA ILE A 121 5.35 -4.43 6.78
C ILE A 121 5.27 -5.68 5.91
N THR A 122 4.29 -6.55 6.16
CA THR A 122 4.05 -7.72 5.32
C THR A 122 3.46 -7.29 3.97
N ALA A 123 3.63 -8.14 2.95
CA ALA A 123 3.05 -7.88 1.64
C ALA A 123 1.52 -7.72 1.68
N PHE A 124 0.84 -8.44 2.58
CA PHE A 124 -0.61 -8.32 2.74
C PHE A 124 -1.02 -6.97 3.37
N GLU A 125 -0.26 -6.49 4.35
CA GLU A 125 -0.47 -5.16 4.95
C GLU A 125 -0.24 -4.05 3.91
N ALA A 126 0.81 -4.17 3.09
CA ALA A 126 1.09 -3.25 2.00
C ALA A 126 0.01 -3.29 0.90
N LEU A 127 -0.52 -4.47 0.55
CA LEU A 127 -1.66 -4.60 -0.35
C LEU A 127 -2.89 -3.86 0.17
N LYS A 128 -3.22 -3.99 1.46
CA LYS A 128 -4.33 -3.23 2.08
C LYS A 128 -4.09 -1.73 2.00
N ALA A 129 -2.87 -1.28 2.23
CA ALA A 129 -2.49 0.13 2.14
C ALA A 129 -2.70 0.72 0.73
N CYS A 130 -2.43 -0.07 -0.32
CA CYS A 130 -2.66 0.33 -1.72
C CYS A 130 -4.12 0.19 -2.19
N THR A 131 -4.96 -0.55 -1.49
CA THR A 131 -6.30 -0.94 -1.96
C THR A 131 -7.39 -0.41 -1.05
N ILE A 132 -7.86 -1.20 -0.09
CA ILE A 132 -9.01 -0.85 0.75
C ILE A 132 -8.77 0.39 1.61
N ASN A 133 -7.53 0.62 2.08
CA ASN A 133 -7.23 1.82 2.86
C ASN A 133 -7.21 3.07 1.99
N ALA A 134 -6.71 2.96 0.75
CA ALA A 134 -6.78 4.05 -0.22
C ALA A 134 -8.23 4.34 -0.63
N ALA A 135 -9.05 3.32 -0.90
CA ALA A 135 -10.48 3.50 -1.18
C ALA A 135 -11.21 4.20 -0.03
N TYR A 136 -10.88 3.83 1.22
CA TYR A 136 -11.43 4.49 2.41
C TYR A 136 -11.09 5.97 2.47
N GLN A 137 -9.90 6.41 2.03
CA GLN A 137 -9.55 7.84 2.00
C GLN A 137 -10.50 8.66 1.11
N TYR A 138 -11.10 8.03 0.10
CA TYR A 138 -12.00 8.67 -0.86
C TYR A 138 -13.49 8.41 -0.63
N PHE A 139 -13.87 7.76 0.49
CA PHE A 139 -15.27 7.31 0.73
C PHE A 139 -15.76 6.27 -0.28
N GLU A 140 -14.85 5.50 -0.86
CA GLU A 140 -15.14 4.53 -1.90
C GLU A 140 -15.00 3.07 -1.43
N GLU A 141 -14.77 2.85 -0.14
CA GLU A 141 -14.58 1.53 0.46
C GLU A 141 -15.80 0.63 0.31
N ASN A 142 -16.99 1.16 0.00
CA ASN A 142 -18.20 0.37 -0.21
C ASN A 142 -18.36 -0.07 -1.67
N ILE A 143 -17.66 0.57 -2.61
CA ILE A 143 -17.78 0.31 -4.05
C ILE A 143 -16.52 -0.29 -4.67
N LYS A 144 -15.34 -0.10 -4.06
CA LYS A 144 -14.05 -0.64 -4.54
C LYS A 144 -13.08 -1.01 -3.41
N GLY A 145 -11.86 -1.39 -3.78
CA GLY A 145 -10.74 -1.62 -2.85
C GLY A 145 -10.68 -3.01 -2.20
N SER A 146 -11.70 -3.87 -2.38
CA SER A 146 -11.66 -5.27 -1.98
C SER A 146 -12.50 -6.13 -2.91
N ILE A 147 -12.30 -7.44 -2.87
CA ILE A 147 -13.07 -8.39 -3.66
C ILE A 147 -14.18 -8.98 -2.77
N THR A 148 -15.35 -8.36 -2.85
CA THR A 148 -16.56 -8.77 -2.13
C THR A 148 -17.76 -8.55 -3.05
N LEU A 149 -18.88 -9.21 -2.74
CA LEU A 149 -20.14 -8.98 -3.47
C LEU A 149 -20.51 -7.49 -3.47
N ASN A 150 -21.21 -7.06 -4.52
CA ASN A 150 -21.75 -5.70 -4.70
C ASN A 150 -20.72 -4.57 -4.87
N LYS A 151 -19.45 -4.90 -5.15
CA LYS A 151 -18.41 -3.93 -5.55
C LYS A 151 -18.14 -3.97 -7.04
N TYR A 152 -17.50 -2.92 -7.57
CA TYR A 152 -17.01 -2.93 -8.94
C TYR A 152 -16.05 -4.11 -9.18
N ALA A 153 -16.21 -4.75 -10.34
CA ALA A 153 -15.31 -5.80 -10.80
C ALA A 153 -14.01 -5.21 -11.38
N ASP A 154 -13.33 -4.42 -10.54
CA ASP A 154 -12.00 -3.85 -10.79
C ASP A 154 -10.95 -4.82 -10.25
N LEU A 155 -10.32 -5.58 -11.15
CA LEU A 155 -9.44 -6.70 -10.80
C LEU A 155 -8.12 -6.61 -11.54
N THR A 156 -7.06 -7.12 -10.93
CA THR A 156 -5.74 -7.26 -11.56
C THR A 156 -5.26 -8.70 -11.40
N ILE A 157 -4.89 -9.32 -12.51
CA ILE A 157 -4.32 -10.65 -12.55
C ILE A 157 -2.80 -10.52 -12.56
N LEU A 158 -2.13 -11.21 -11.65
CA LEU A 158 -0.68 -11.17 -11.46
C LEU A 158 -0.05 -12.49 -11.91
N SER A 159 1.20 -12.44 -12.36
CA SER A 159 1.96 -13.64 -12.75
C SER A 159 2.29 -14.57 -11.58
N GLU A 160 2.36 -14.02 -10.37
CA GLU A 160 2.74 -14.75 -9.15
C GLU A 160 2.02 -14.21 -7.90
N ASN A 161 2.22 -14.92 -6.78
CA ASN A 161 1.62 -14.58 -5.52
C ASN A 161 2.39 -13.57 -4.67
N SER A 162 2.02 -12.30 -4.74
CA SER A 162 2.69 -11.23 -3.99
C SER A 162 2.72 -11.41 -2.47
N ILE A 163 1.85 -12.25 -1.88
CA ILE A 163 1.88 -12.56 -0.43
C ILE A 163 2.54 -13.90 -0.09
N LYS A 164 2.96 -14.69 -1.08
CA LYS A 164 3.64 -15.99 -0.86
C LYS A 164 5.03 -16.10 -1.49
N VAL A 165 5.35 -15.28 -2.49
CA VAL A 165 6.70 -15.26 -3.07
C VAL A 165 7.72 -14.70 -2.07
N ASP A 166 8.99 -14.99 -2.31
CA ASP A 166 10.09 -14.28 -1.65
C ASP A 166 9.91 -12.77 -1.80
N SER A 167 10.12 -12.02 -0.71
CA SER A 167 9.85 -10.58 -0.69
C SER A 167 10.67 -9.82 -1.73
N ASN A 168 11.85 -10.31 -2.12
CA ASN A 168 12.68 -9.67 -3.13
C ASN A 168 12.11 -9.81 -4.55
N LYS A 169 11.30 -10.84 -4.80
CA LYS A 169 10.68 -11.10 -6.11
C LYS A 169 9.39 -10.31 -6.33
N ILE A 170 8.83 -9.68 -5.29
CA ILE A 170 7.56 -8.95 -5.38
C ILE A 170 7.60 -7.89 -6.49
N LYS A 171 8.69 -7.13 -6.62
CA LYS A 171 8.83 -6.08 -7.65
C LYS A 171 8.85 -6.61 -9.09
N ASP A 172 9.16 -7.89 -9.28
CA ASP A 172 9.27 -8.54 -10.58
C ASP A 172 7.94 -9.16 -11.04
N ILE A 173 6.92 -9.15 -10.18
CA ILE A 173 5.59 -9.65 -10.50
C ILE A 173 4.97 -8.82 -11.61
N VAL A 174 4.55 -9.51 -12.67
CA VAL A 174 3.99 -8.89 -13.87
C VAL A 174 2.47 -8.86 -13.75
N VAL A 175 1.87 -7.71 -14.10
CA VAL A 175 0.43 -7.64 -14.36
C VAL A 175 0.14 -8.31 -15.70
N LEU A 176 -0.66 -9.37 -15.67
CA LEU A 176 -1.07 -10.12 -16.86
C LEU A 176 -2.34 -9.55 -17.48
N GLN A 177 -3.28 -9.10 -16.65
CA GLN A 177 -4.56 -8.56 -17.09
C GLN A 177 -5.08 -7.54 -16.08
N THR A 178 -5.71 -6.49 -16.58
CA THR A 178 -6.49 -5.54 -15.77
C THR A 178 -7.91 -5.51 -16.28
N ILE A 179 -8.85 -5.72 -15.37
CA ILE A 179 -10.29 -5.71 -15.61
C ILE A 179 -10.84 -4.49 -14.87
N LYS A 180 -11.63 -3.68 -15.56
CA LYS A 180 -12.34 -2.53 -14.99
C LYS A 180 -13.83 -2.72 -15.20
N GLU A 181 -14.60 -2.73 -14.12
CA GLU A 181 -16.05 -2.96 -14.13
C GLU A 181 -16.45 -4.19 -14.99
N GLY A 182 -15.68 -5.27 -14.88
CA GLY A 182 -15.92 -6.51 -15.61
C GLY A 182 -15.44 -6.53 -17.07
N LYS A 183 -14.84 -5.44 -17.57
CA LYS A 183 -14.27 -5.36 -18.92
C LYS A 183 -12.75 -5.36 -18.87
N THR A 184 -12.11 -6.23 -19.65
CA THR A 184 -10.66 -6.23 -19.81
C THR A 184 -10.21 -4.95 -20.50
N ILE A 185 -9.37 -4.16 -19.83
CA ILE A 185 -8.80 -2.91 -20.36
C ILE A 185 -7.30 -3.02 -20.66
N PHE A 186 -6.66 -4.04 -20.09
CA PHE A 186 -5.27 -4.37 -20.36
C PHE A 186 -5.14 -5.88 -20.37
N LEU A 187 -4.45 -6.39 -21.38
CA LEU A 187 -4.03 -7.78 -21.48
C LEU A 187 -2.58 -7.77 -21.95
N LYS A 188 -1.71 -8.43 -21.19
CA LYS A 188 -0.30 -8.59 -21.54
C LYS A 188 -0.22 -9.53 -22.75
N GLU A 189 0.11 -8.99 -23.92
CA GLU A 189 0.40 -9.81 -25.11
C GLU A 189 1.55 -10.76 -24.83
N THR A 190 1.25 -12.04 -24.65
CA THR A 190 2.26 -13.08 -24.49
C THR A 190 1.72 -14.45 -24.86
N ASN A 191 2.61 -15.34 -25.33
CA ASN A 191 2.37 -16.79 -25.51
C ASN A 191 2.10 -17.55 -24.18
N TYR A 192 1.57 -16.90 -23.14
CA TYR A 192 1.31 -17.51 -21.83
C TYR A 192 0.06 -18.41 -21.83
N ALA A 193 -0.83 -18.25 -22.82
CA ALA A 193 -2.04 -19.06 -22.94
C ALA A 193 -1.75 -20.57 -23.07
N SER A 194 -0.57 -20.97 -23.55
CA SER A 194 -0.19 -22.39 -23.67
C SER A 194 0.61 -22.93 -22.47
N LYS A 195 1.02 -22.09 -21.52
CA LYS A 195 1.95 -22.46 -20.44
C LYS A 195 1.34 -22.43 -19.05
N TYR A 196 0.13 -21.89 -18.91
CA TYR A 196 -0.55 -21.74 -17.62
C TYR A 196 -2.01 -22.16 -17.76
N SER A 197 -2.43 -23.18 -17.01
CA SER A 197 -3.86 -23.46 -16.84
C SER A 197 -4.49 -22.37 -15.96
N PHE A 198 -5.55 -21.77 -16.47
CA PHE A 198 -6.40 -20.84 -15.71
C PHE A 198 -7.20 -21.64 -14.68
N THR A 199 -6.65 -21.84 -13.48
CA THR A 199 -7.47 -22.30 -12.36
C THR A 199 -8.11 -21.07 -11.72
N VAL A 200 -9.35 -20.79 -12.10
CA VAL A 200 -10.24 -19.93 -11.33
C VAL A 200 -10.64 -20.72 -10.09
N VAL A 201 -9.87 -20.59 -9.01
CA VAL A 201 -10.28 -21.13 -7.71
C VAL A 201 -11.33 -20.19 -7.13
N ILE A 202 -12.59 -20.39 -7.50
CA ILE A 202 -13.73 -19.91 -6.71
C ILE A 202 -13.91 -20.91 -5.59
N LEU A 203 -13.25 -20.66 -4.45
CA LEU A 203 -13.56 -21.35 -3.21
C LEU A 203 -14.84 -20.73 -2.64
N LEU A 204 -15.98 -21.27 -3.06
CA LEU A 204 -17.21 -21.22 -2.28
C LEU A 204 -17.06 -22.22 -1.13
N SER A 205 -16.62 -21.75 0.03
CA SER A 205 -16.82 -22.49 1.27
C SER A 205 -17.29 -21.56 2.37
N CYS A 206 -18.50 -21.82 2.84
CA CYS A 206 -18.97 -21.40 4.15
C CYS A 206 -17.87 -21.70 5.19
N LEU A 207 -17.62 -20.72 6.06
CA LEU A 207 -16.73 -20.74 7.23
C LEU A 207 -15.26 -20.33 6.98
N VAL A 208 -14.94 -19.15 7.54
CA VAL A 208 -13.61 -18.56 7.84
C VAL A 208 -12.87 -17.77 6.72
N SER A 209 -13.06 -16.45 6.78
CA SER A 209 -12.11 -15.34 6.58
C SER A 209 -11.23 -15.21 5.30
N TYR A 210 -11.58 -14.16 4.52
CA TYR A 210 -10.82 -13.41 3.50
C TYR A 210 -10.68 -14.02 2.10
N ILE A 211 -11.56 -13.55 1.19
CA ILE A 211 -11.41 -13.67 -0.26
C ILE A 211 -10.37 -12.63 -0.72
N ILE A 212 -9.20 -13.11 -1.14
CA ILE A 212 -8.28 -12.37 -2.00
C ILE A 212 -8.31 -13.09 -3.33
N LEU A 213 -9.09 -12.58 -4.30
CA LEU A 213 -8.90 -12.95 -5.70
C LEU A 213 -7.68 -12.18 -6.24
N ILE A 214 -6.50 -12.67 -5.89
CA ILE A 214 -5.36 -12.56 -6.79
C ILE A 214 -5.30 -13.95 -7.43
N LEU A 215 -5.61 -14.04 -8.72
CA LEU A 215 -5.49 -15.30 -9.45
C LEU A 215 -4.00 -15.66 -9.49
N PHE A 216 -3.62 -16.69 -8.74
CA PHE A 216 -2.26 -17.21 -8.73
C PHE A 216 -2.15 -18.34 -9.72
N PHE A 217 -1.15 -18.25 -10.59
CA PHE A 217 -0.78 -19.35 -11.47
C PHE A 217 0.27 -20.22 -10.78
N ARG A 218 0.03 -21.53 -10.75
CA ARG A 218 1.07 -22.50 -10.41
C ARG A 218 1.82 -22.83 -11.68
N LYS A 219 3.15 -22.67 -11.65
CA LYS A 219 4.04 -23.25 -12.65
C LYS A 219 4.16 -24.75 -12.32
N GLU A 220 3.90 -25.64 -13.28
CA GLU A 220 4.33 -27.04 -13.18
C GLU A 220 5.86 -27.11 -13.16
#